data_AF-A0A969HJF8-F1
#
_entry.id   AF-A0A969HJF8-F1
#
_cell.length_a   1.000
_cell.length_b   1.000
_cell.length_c   1.000
_cell.angle_alpha   90.00
_cell.angle_beta   90.00
_cell.angle_gamma   90.00
#
_symmetry.space_group_name_H-M   'P 1'
#
loop_
_entity.id
_entity.type
_entity.pdbx_description
1 polymer ?
#
loop_
_entity_poly.entity_id
_entity_poly.type
_entity_poly.pdbx_seq_one_letter_code
_entity_poly.pdbx_strand_id
1 'polypeptide(L)'
;MKTNTFSKMSLRAFLKSRSEFLLLMGLLWGYGSLPAQPYAGRLGVEAPGDVFVDIVKMSYRWDKPDGAAGWTSLTATDVDADGWPTTDVRWIMDFRPIAEWVGTVDDPDVYRVDRSGVYKGSFTGQATLTPIEGTFTLSNQQYNSTTNTTTFDLTVSAPGPHHGLMIFSFTNTRRMSGSPTGSGIANFKLTRPSYAANSTQVFTNEFLNTLTSADFSTIRFMGVTNTNNNVEWGPSSTLLQSWNNRKKPPTLLKRILDPSTRKTAGPGNM
;
A
#
# COMPACT_ATOMS: atom_id res chain seq x y z
N MET A 1 -31.24 -41.85 77.25
CA MET A 1 -30.55 -42.85 76.41
C MET A 1 -31.29 -42.94 75.08
N LYS A 2 -30.69 -42.44 73.98
CA LYS A 2 -31.18 -42.65 72.61
C LYS A 2 -30.22 -43.61 71.93
N THR A 3 -30.71 -44.78 71.56
CA THR A 3 -29.99 -45.79 70.78
C THR A 3 -29.95 -45.39 69.31
N ASN A 4 -28.74 -45.28 68.74
CA ASN A 4 -28.53 -45.06 67.31
C ASN A 4 -28.68 -46.38 66.56
N THR A 5 -29.63 -46.42 65.62
CA THR A 5 -29.77 -47.50 64.64
C THR A 5 -29.04 -47.06 63.36
N PHE A 6 -27.84 -47.57 63.11
CA PHE A 6 -27.18 -47.42 61.81
C PHE A 6 -27.80 -48.41 60.81
N SER A 7 -28.61 -47.87 59.90
CA SER A 7 -29.15 -48.63 58.76
C SER A 7 -28.04 -48.91 57.75
N LYS A 8 -27.94 -50.19 57.36
CA LYS A 8 -27.02 -50.70 56.33
C LYS A 8 -27.29 -50.00 55.00
N MET A 9 -26.42 -49.07 54.61
CA MET A 9 -26.40 -48.55 53.25
C MET A 9 -25.95 -49.68 52.31
N SER A 10 -26.82 -50.09 51.39
CA SER A 10 -26.54 -51.24 50.52
C SER A 10 -25.38 -50.94 49.56
N LEU A 11 -24.52 -51.94 49.35
CA LEU A 11 -23.36 -51.93 48.45
C LEU A 11 -23.71 -51.46 47.01
N ARG A 12 -24.99 -51.56 46.60
CA ARG A 12 -25.49 -51.08 45.31
C ARG A 12 -25.47 -49.56 45.15
N ALA A 13 -25.62 -48.79 46.24
CA ALA A 13 -25.54 -47.32 46.18
C ALA A 13 -24.09 -46.83 45.99
N PHE A 14 -23.12 -47.56 46.55
CA PHE A 14 -21.68 -47.23 46.45
C PHE A 14 -21.08 -47.57 45.08
N LEU A 15 -21.61 -48.59 44.40
CA LEU A 15 -21.16 -48.98 43.06
C LEU A 15 -21.71 -48.07 41.95
N LYS A 16 -22.92 -47.53 42.11
CA LYS A 16 -23.53 -46.61 41.12
C LYS A 16 -22.85 -45.24 41.07
N SER A 17 -22.33 -44.75 42.20
CA SER A 17 -21.60 -43.48 42.24
C SER A 17 -20.19 -43.58 41.63
N ARG A 18 -19.59 -44.76 41.53
CA ARG A 18 -18.26 -44.96 40.90
C ARG A 18 -18.34 -44.98 39.38
N SER A 19 -19.40 -45.54 38.80
CA SER A 19 -19.62 -45.53 37.34
C SER A 19 -19.89 -44.12 36.79
N GLU A 20 -20.60 -43.27 37.54
CA GLU A 20 -20.88 -41.89 37.14
C GLU A 20 -19.65 -40.99 37.34
N PHE A 21 -18.83 -41.23 38.38
CA PHE A 21 -17.58 -40.50 38.59
C PHE A 21 -16.50 -40.82 37.55
N LEU A 22 -16.43 -42.07 37.09
CA LEU A 22 -15.52 -42.49 36.01
C LEU A 22 -15.98 -41.98 34.64
N LEU A 23 -17.29 -41.84 34.40
CA LEU A 23 -17.80 -41.22 33.17
C LEU A 23 -17.51 -39.71 33.12
N LEU A 24 -17.59 -39.01 34.26
CA LEU A 24 -17.20 -37.59 34.35
C LEU A 24 -15.69 -37.38 34.21
N MET A 25 -14.86 -38.27 34.77
CA MET A 25 -13.40 -38.20 34.57
C MET A 25 -12.97 -38.55 33.13
N GLY A 26 -13.68 -39.45 32.44
CA GLY A 26 -13.46 -39.74 31.02
C GLY A 26 -13.81 -38.58 30.10
N LEU A 27 -14.86 -37.82 30.43
CA LEU A 27 -15.23 -36.60 29.70
C LEU A 27 -14.25 -35.42 29.91
N LEU A 28 -13.52 -35.40 31.03
CA LEU A 28 -12.48 -34.41 31.30
C LEU A 28 -11.11 -34.76 30.68
N TRP A 29 -10.89 -36.00 30.25
CA TRP A 29 -9.70 -36.44 29.52
C TRP A 29 -9.89 -36.50 28.00
N GLY A 30 -11.12 -36.25 27.51
CA GLY A 30 -11.48 -36.21 26.09
C GLY A 30 -11.33 -34.84 25.43
N TYR A 31 -10.95 -33.80 26.17
CA TYR A 31 -10.37 -32.59 25.56
C TYR A 31 -8.93 -32.90 25.17
N GLY A 32 -8.79 -33.80 24.19
CA GLY A 32 -7.61 -33.81 23.35
C GLY A 32 -7.32 -32.37 22.99
N SER A 33 -6.08 -31.96 23.21
CA SER A 33 -5.49 -30.76 22.67
C SER A 33 -6.14 -30.46 21.33
N LEU A 34 -7.08 -29.51 21.31
CA LEU A 34 -7.51 -28.90 20.07
C LEU A 34 -6.18 -28.50 19.41
N PRO A 35 -5.90 -28.91 18.16
CA PRO A 35 -4.74 -28.37 17.46
C PRO A 35 -4.80 -26.86 17.70
N ALA A 36 -3.70 -26.31 18.23
CA ALA A 36 -3.58 -24.89 18.49
C ALA A 36 -4.20 -24.15 17.30
N GLN A 37 -5.05 -23.15 17.56
CA GLN A 37 -5.62 -22.30 16.52
C GLN A 37 -4.52 -22.06 15.47
N PRO A 38 -4.76 -22.31 14.17
CA PRO A 38 -3.70 -22.32 13.15
C PRO A 38 -2.98 -20.97 13.00
N TYR A 39 -3.41 -19.96 13.74
CA TYR A 39 -2.78 -18.65 13.83
C TYR A 39 -1.98 -18.58 15.13
N ALA A 40 -0.79 -19.19 15.13
CA ALA A 40 0.22 -18.98 16.17
C ALA A 40 0.82 -17.56 16.16
N GLY A 41 0.40 -16.70 15.22
CA GLY A 41 0.84 -15.32 15.06
C GLY A 41 -0.27 -14.29 15.28
N ARG A 42 0.11 -13.02 15.43
CA ARG A 42 -0.83 -11.90 15.59
C ARG A 42 -1.68 -11.73 14.32
N LEU A 43 -2.93 -11.26 14.49
CA LEU A 43 -3.86 -10.98 13.39
C LEU A 43 -3.19 -10.10 12.32
N GLY A 44 -3.35 -10.47 11.04
CA GLY A 44 -2.62 -9.86 9.93
C GLY A 44 -2.93 -8.36 9.72
N VAL A 45 -1.90 -7.61 9.32
CA VAL A 45 -1.95 -6.17 9.03
C VAL A 45 -2.16 -5.90 7.53
N GLU A 46 -2.70 -4.71 7.22
CA GLU A 46 -2.71 -4.16 5.86
C GLU A 46 -1.38 -3.44 5.61
N ALA A 47 -0.71 -3.76 4.50
CA ALA A 47 0.54 -3.11 4.15
C ALA A 47 0.26 -1.67 3.66
N PRO A 48 0.77 -0.63 4.35
CA PRO A 48 0.48 0.74 3.96
C PRO A 48 1.12 1.08 2.62
N GLY A 49 0.71 2.20 2.01
CA GLY A 49 1.36 2.70 0.78
C GLY A 49 2.82 3.12 1.02
N ASP A 50 3.18 3.56 2.23
CA ASP A 50 4.47 4.17 2.60
C ASP A 50 5.59 3.18 2.88
N VAL A 51 5.87 2.31 1.91
CA VAL A 51 6.75 1.13 2.12
C VAL A 51 7.89 1.04 1.13
N PHE A 52 7.85 1.75 0.01
CA PHE A 52 8.84 1.61 -1.05
C PHE A 52 10.05 2.52 -0.84
N VAL A 53 11.24 1.98 -1.12
CA VAL A 53 12.49 2.76 -1.20
C VAL A 53 12.44 3.79 -2.33
N ASP A 54 11.87 3.38 -3.47
CA ASP A 54 11.56 4.26 -4.60
C ASP A 54 10.15 4.83 -4.43
N ILE A 55 10.06 6.11 -4.06
CA ILE A 55 8.78 6.73 -3.72
C ILE A 55 7.90 6.97 -4.96
N VAL A 56 8.45 6.89 -6.17
CA VAL A 56 7.66 6.99 -7.41
C VAL A 56 6.66 5.84 -7.50
N LYS A 57 6.98 4.66 -6.95
CA LYS A 57 6.08 3.51 -6.89
C LYS A 57 4.84 3.72 -6.01
N MET A 58 4.85 4.77 -5.21
CA MET A 58 3.72 5.13 -4.36
C MET A 58 2.79 6.15 -4.98
N SER A 59 3.25 6.91 -5.99
CA SER A 59 2.44 7.93 -6.64
C SER A 59 2.18 7.59 -8.10
N TYR A 60 0.90 7.48 -8.42
CA TYR A 60 0.40 7.45 -9.80
C TYR A 60 -0.10 8.83 -10.26
N ARG A 61 0.15 9.90 -9.48
CA ARG A 61 -0.39 11.23 -9.76
C ARG A 61 0.56 12.00 -10.67
N TRP A 62 0.18 12.04 -11.93
CA TRP A 62 0.87 12.75 -13.00
C TRP A 62 -0.12 13.60 -13.77
N ASP A 63 0.27 14.83 -14.06
CA ASP A 63 -0.49 15.72 -14.93
C ASP A 63 0.38 16.18 -16.10
N LYS A 64 -0.26 16.47 -17.23
CA LYS A 64 0.33 17.13 -18.40
C LYS A 64 -0.12 18.60 -18.49
N PRO A 65 0.61 19.46 -19.23
CA PRO A 65 0.12 20.78 -19.58
C PRO A 65 -1.23 20.70 -20.32
N ASP A 66 -2.17 21.58 -19.99
CA ASP A 66 -3.49 21.64 -20.62
C ASP A 66 -3.56 22.55 -21.86
N GLY A 67 -2.45 23.22 -22.21
CA GLY A 67 -2.37 24.18 -23.31
C GLY A 67 -2.81 25.62 -22.95
N ALA A 68 -3.29 25.85 -21.73
CA ALA A 68 -3.78 27.12 -21.20
C ALA A 68 -3.04 27.53 -19.90
N ALA A 69 -1.74 27.20 -19.81
CA ALA A 69 -0.88 27.39 -18.64
C ALA A 69 -1.29 26.61 -17.37
N GLY A 70 -2.29 25.74 -17.46
CA GLY A 70 -2.69 24.83 -16.39
C GLY A 70 -2.19 23.41 -16.60
N TRP A 71 -2.74 22.51 -15.78
CA TRP A 71 -2.36 21.11 -15.72
C TRP A 71 -3.61 20.24 -15.67
N THR A 72 -3.60 19.13 -16.41
CA THR A 72 -4.69 18.15 -16.42
C THR A 72 -4.13 16.75 -16.31
N SER A 73 -4.89 15.82 -15.74
CA SER A 73 -4.41 14.46 -15.52
C SER A 73 -4.09 13.73 -16.81
N LEU A 74 -3.06 12.87 -16.75
CA LEU A 74 -2.73 11.98 -17.85
C LEU A 74 -3.88 11.03 -18.16
N THR A 75 -4.06 10.76 -19.44
CA THR A 75 -4.95 9.72 -19.94
C THR A 75 -4.14 8.55 -20.51
N ALA A 76 -4.82 7.44 -20.86
CA ALA A 76 -4.16 6.28 -21.44
C ALA A 76 -3.41 6.58 -22.75
N THR A 77 -3.75 7.65 -23.47
CA THR A 77 -3.06 8.06 -24.71
C THR A 77 -1.80 8.89 -24.44
N ASP A 78 -1.59 9.33 -23.19
CA ASP A 78 -0.45 10.18 -22.81
C ASP A 78 0.70 9.38 -22.19
N VAL A 79 0.61 8.04 -22.23
CA VAL A 79 1.59 7.11 -21.68
C VAL A 79 1.91 6.01 -22.69
N ASP A 80 3.09 5.41 -22.55
CA ASP A 80 3.50 4.25 -23.35
C ASP A 80 2.97 2.92 -22.76
N ALA A 81 3.40 1.80 -23.34
CA ALA A 81 2.98 0.46 -22.93
C ALA A 81 3.39 0.10 -21.48
N ASP A 82 4.44 0.74 -20.95
CA ASP A 82 4.92 0.56 -19.58
C ASP A 82 4.32 1.60 -18.61
N GLY A 83 3.47 2.50 -19.12
CA GLY A 83 2.80 3.54 -18.34
C GLY A 83 3.64 4.81 -18.15
N TRP A 84 4.76 4.96 -18.86
CA TRP A 84 5.58 6.16 -18.76
C TRP A 84 5.06 7.28 -19.65
N PRO A 85 5.09 8.55 -19.21
CA PRO A 85 4.57 9.67 -19.98
C PRO A 85 5.25 9.85 -21.33
N THR A 86 4.47 10.14 -22.37
CA THR A 86 4.94 10.45 -23.73
C THR A 86 4.92 11.95 -24.04
N THR A 87 4.77 12.77 -22.99
CA THR A 87 4.69 14.24 -23.04
C THR A 87 5.41 14.88 -21.85
N ASP A 88 5.54 16.21 -21.86
CA ASP A 88 5.93 16.99 -20.67
C ASP A 88 4.92 16.77 -19.53
N VAL A 89 5.40 16.69 -18.30
CA VAL A 89 4.57 16.30 -17.15
C VAL A 89 5.01 16.96 -15.85
N ARG A 90 4.12 16.97 -14.87
CA ARG A 90 4.48 17.12 -13.45
C ARG A 90 4.19 15.84 -12.70
N TRP A 91 5.05 15.54 -11.74
CA TRP A 91 4.85 14.48 -10.77
C TRP A 91 4.38 15.10 -9.46
N ILE A 92 3.39 14.47 -8.84
CA ILE A 92 2.76 14.96 -7.62
C ILE A 92 2.88 13.88 -6.55
N MET A 93 3.35 14.29 -5.38
CA MET A 93 3.27 13.49 -4.17
C MET A 93 2.75 14.36 -3.04
N ASP A 94 1.74 13.88 -2.33
CA ASP A 94 1.11 14.61 -1.24
C ASP A 94 0.96 13.69 -0.02
N PHE A 95 1.85 13.88 0.95
CA PHE A 95 1.82 13.21 2.25
C PHE A 95 1.52 14.18 3.38
N ARG A 96 0.99 15.36 3.07
CA ARG A 96 0.56 16.27 4.11
C ARG A 96 -0.52 15.60 4.97
N PRO A 97 -0.58 15.91 6.28
CA PRO A 97 -1.71 15.52 7.08
C PRO A 97 -3.02 16.07 6.50
N ILE A 98 -4.12 15.38 6.81
CA ILE A 98 -5.44 15.70 6.27
C ILE A 98 -5.79 17.17 6.57
N ALA A 99 -6.39 17.81 5.55
CA ALA A 99 -6.85 19.19 5.49
C ALA A 99 -5.75 20.27 5.42
N GLU A 100 -4.45 19.94 5.44
CA GLU A 100 -3.41 20.99 5.45
C GLU A 100 -3.48 21.89 4.20
N TRP A 101 -4.03 21.39 3.09
CA TRP A 101 -4.27 22.16 1.86
C TRP A 101 -5.27 23.33 2.02
N VAL A 102 -6.07 23.36 3.09
CA VAL A 102 -6.92 24.52 3.46
C VAL A 102 -6.39 25.25 4.70
N GLY A 103 -5.15 24.97 5.13
CA GLY A 103 -4.49 25.63 6.25
C GLY A 103 -4.86 25.09 7.63
N THR A 104 -5.56 23.96 7.72
CA THR A 104 -5.92 23.30 8.99
C THR A 104 -5.38 21.88 9.01
N VAL A 105 -4.93 21.39 10.16
CA VAL A 105 -4.52 19.99 10.30
C VAL A 105 -5.54 19.26 11.17
N ASP A 106 -6.10 18.17 10.66
CA ASP A 106 -7.04 17.30 11.40
C ASP A 106 -6.29 16.33 12.34
N ASP A 107 -5.33 16.88 13.09
CA ASP A 107 -4.55 16.21 14.13
C ASP A 107 -4.26 17.27 15.22
N PRO A 108 -4.69 17.05 16.48
CA PRO A 108 -4.50 18.03 17.56
C PRO A 108 -3.02 18.32 17.85
N ASP A 109 -2.11 17.39 17.57
CA ASP A 109 -0.68 17.55 17.74
C ASP A 109 -0.02 18.21 16.51
N VAL A 110 -0.80 18.44 15.45
CA VAL A 110 -0.34 19.00 14.16
C VAL A 110 0.85 18.19 13.62
N TYR A 111 0.82 16.87 13.87
CA TYR A 111 1.94 15.98 13.62
C TYR A 111 2.20 15.82 12.12
N ARG A 112 3.49 15.84 11.76
CA ARG A 112 3.95 15.61 10.39
C ARG A 112 5.03 14.54 10.43
N VAL A 113 4.83 13.48 9.67
CA VAL A 113 5.84 12.43 9.51
C VAL A 113 7.10 13.07 8.93
N ASP A 114 8.24 12.89 9.60
CA ASP A 114 9.50 13.39 9.08
C ASP A 114 9.89 12.66 7.79
N ARG A 115 10.17 13.45 6.76
CA ARG A 115 10.52 13.02 5.40
C ARG A 115 11.73 13.80 4.88
N SER A 116 12.41 14.52 5.78
CA SER A 116 13.55 15.37 5.47
C SER A 116 14.73 14.56 4.95
N GLY A 117 15.62 15.24 4.23
CA GLY A 117 16.83 14.66 3.68
C GLY A 117 16.88 14.70 2.15
N VAL A 118 17.92 14.07 1.61
CA VAL A 118 18.24 14.09 0.19
C VAL A 118 17.75 12.81 -0.48
N TYR A 119 16.77 12.96 -1.35
CA TYR A 119 16.28 11.92 -2.24
C TYR A 119 17.12 11.92 -3.52
N LYS A 120 17.48 10.73 -3.99
CA LYS A 120 18.29 10.54 -5.20
C LYS A 120 17.39 10.21 -6.38
N GLY A 121 17.26 11.17 -7.30
CA GLY A 121 16.43 11.08 -8.48
C GLY A 121 17.19 10.57 -9.71
N SER A 122 16.54 9.73 -10.51
CA SER A 122 17.07 9.31 -11.82
C SER A 122 15.95 9.00 -12.81
N PHE A 123 16.14 9.29 -14.09
CA PHE A 123 15.24 8.86 -15.16
C PHE A 123 15.98 8.68 -16.48
N THR A 124 15.40 7.89 -17.39
CA THR A 124 15.83 7.77 -18.78
C THR A 124 15.29 8.94 -19.60
N GLY A 125 16.18 9.63 -20.31
CA GLY A 125 15.90 10.82 -21.10
C GLY A 125 16.48 12.09 -20.49
N GLN A 126 16.09 13.22 -21.06
CA GLN A 126 16.46 14.57 -20.64
C GLN A 126 15.20 15.38 -20.37
N ALA A 127 15.25 16.28 -19.38
CA ALA A 127 14.19 17.25 -19.10
C ALA A 127 14.80 18.47 -18.41
N THR A 128 14.05 19.57 -18.34
CA THR A 128 14.28 20.67 -17.39
C THR A 128 13.42 20.39 -16.16
N LEU A 129 14.04 20.30 -14.98
CA LEU A 129 13.32 20.07 -13.74
C LEU A 129 13.03 21.38 -13.03
N THR A 130 11.76 21.62 -12.69
CA THR A 130 11.35 22.88 -12.03
C THR A 130 10.45 22.57 -10.82
N PRO A 131 10.81 23.00 -9.60
CA PRO A 131 9.90 22.95 -8.45
C PRO A 131 8.63 23.77 -8.73
N ILE A 132 7.46 23.22 -8.39
CA ILE A 132 6.17 23.90 -8.53
C ILE A 132 5.61 24.25 -7.16
N GLU A 133 5.46 23.27 -6.27
CA GLU A 133 4.85 23.46 -4.94
C GLU A 133 5.37 22.42 -3.95
N GLY A 134 5.57 22.85 -2.70
CA GLY A 134 6.11 22.02 -1.63
C GLY A 134 7.36 22.63 -0.99
N THR A 135 7.85 22.02 0.09
CA THR A 135 9.02 22.46 0.85
C THR A 135 10.26 21.64 0.51
N PHE A 136 10.76 21.81 -0.72
CA PHE A 136 11.96 21.13 -1.19
C PHE A 136 12.73 21.95 -2.23
N THR A 137 13.96 21.54 -2.50
CA THR A 137 14.80 22.10 -3.57
C THR A 137 15.30 21.00 -4.50
N LEU A 138 15.46 21.34 -5.78
CA LEU A 138 16.11 20.49 -6.77
C LEU A 138 17.53 21.02 -7.05
N SER A 139 18.50 20.11 -7.10
CA SER A 139 19.91 20.46 -7.32
C SER A 139 20.65 19.33 -8.03
N ASN A 140 21.91 19.58 -8.42
CA ASN A 140 22.81 18.59 -9.01
C ASN A 140 22.21 17.83 -10.22
N GLN A 141 21.35 18.49 -11.00
CA GLN A 141 20.80 17.88 -12.20
C GLN A 141 21.91 17.70 -13.25
N GLN A 142 22.09 16.47 -13.74
CA GLN A 142 23.08 16.14 -14.76
C GLN A 142 22.52 15.14 -15.76
N TYR A 143 22.72 15.38 -17.06
CA TYR A 143 22.37 14.44 -18.12
C TYR A 143 23.62 13.76 -18.66
N ASN A 144 23.61 12.42 -18.67
CA ASN A 144 24.62 11.60 -19.32
C ASN A 144 24.08 11.10 -20.66
N SER A 145 24.64 11.61 -21.76
CA SER A 145 24.25 11.24 -23.12
C SER A 145 24.64 9.80 -23.50
N THR A 146 25.69 9.24 -22.88
CA THR A 146 26.14 7.87 -23.18
C THR A 146 25.13 6.85 -22.66
N THR A 147 24.56 7.08 -21.48
CA THR A 147 23.57 6.18 -20.87
C THR A 147 22.13 6.66 -21.04
N ASN A 148 21.92 7.80 -21.71
CA ASN A 148 20.64 8.49 -21.83
C ASN A 148 19.92 8.63 -20.48
N THR A 149 20.65 9.02 -19.45
CA THR A 149 20.13 9.09 -18.07
C THR A 149 20.33 10.47 -17.50
N THR A 150 19.28 11.03 -16.89
CA THR A 150 19.39 12.22 -16.05
C THR A 150 19.35 11.82 -14.58
N THR A 151 20.23 12.41 -13.77
CA THR A 151 20.23 12.28 -12.30
C THR A 151 20.06 13.63 -11.64
N PHE A 152 19.50 13.68 -10.44
CA PHE A 152 19.35 14.90 -9.66
C PHE A 152 19.16 14.60 -8.16
N ASP A 153 19.29 15.63 -7.34
CA ASP A 153 19.02 15.58 -5.90
C ASP A 153 17.76 16.39 -5.59
N LEU A 154 16.83 15.80 -4.84
CA LEU A 154 15.69 16.49 -4.24
C LEU A 154 15.90 16.54 -2.73
N THR A 155 16.07 17.75 -2.18
CA THR A 155 16.29 17.95 -0.74
C THR A 155 15.02 18.46 -0.09
N VAL A 156 14.47 17.68 0.85
CA VAL A 156 13.31 18.06 1.67
C VAL A 156 13.81 18.64 3.00
N SER A 157 13.27 19.79 3.40
CA SER A 157 13.64 20.43 4.68
C SER A 157 13.09 19.66 5.88
N ALA A 158 13.49 20.08 7.09
CA ALA A 158 12.87 19.59 8.32
C ALA A 158 11.35 19.88 8.34
N PRO A 159 10.55 19.11 9.11
CA PRO A 159 9.11 19.27 9.16
C PRO A 159 8.65 20.70 9.48
N GLY A 160 7.68 21.18 8.70
CA GLY A 160 7.04 22.48 8.83
C GLY A 160 5.76 22.51 7.99
N PRO A 161 5.09 23.67 7.84
CA PRO A 161 3.92 23.80 6.97
C PRO A 161 4.19 23.26 5.57
N HIS A 162 3.24 22.51 5.01
CA HIS A 162 3.31 21.86 3.68
C HIS A 162 4.36 20.74 3.56
N HIS A 163 4.96 20.29 4.67
CA HIS A 163 5.90 19.18 4.65
C HIS A 163 5.21 17.88 4.18
N GLY A 164 5.87 17.18 3.26
CA GLY A 164 5.32 15.99 2.61
C GLY A 164 4.65 16.26 1.26
N LEU A 165 4.48 17.53 0.86
CA LEU A 165 4.09 17.89 -0.51
C LEU A 165 5.32 18.05 -1.40
N MET A 166 5.33 17.34 -2.53
CA MET A 166 6.36 17.47 -3.56
C MET A 166 5.69 17.50 -4.93
N ILE A 167 5.68 18.68 -5.57
CA ILE A 167 5.24 18.86 -6.95
C ILE A 167 6.35 19.53 -7.74
N PHE A 168 6.84 18.86 -8.77
CA PHE A 168 7.78 19.45 -9.73
C PHE A 168 7.51 18.93 -11.15
N SER A 169 7.92 19.71 -12.14
CA SER A 169 7.73 19.38 -13.55
C SER A 169 8.99 18.89 -14.24
N PHE A 170 8.74 18.14 -15.30
CA PHE A 170 9.66 17.72 -16.34
C PHE A 170 9.18 18.43 -17.62
N THR A 171 9.86 19.50 -18.01
CA THR A 171 9.56 20.22 -19.26
C THR A 171 10.68 20.07 -20.26
N ASN A 172 10.40 20.38 -21.54
CA ASN A 172 11.36 20.20 -22.63
C ASN A 172 11.89 18.75 -22.69
N THR A 173 11.01 17.78 -22.42
CA THR A 173 11.39 16.38 -22.27
C THR A 173 11.88 15.80 -23.59
N ARG A 174 12.92 14.97 -23.52
CA ARG A 174 13.43 14.18 -24.64
C ARG A 174 13.68 12.76 -24.18
N ARG A 175 12.87 11.83 -24.67
CA ARG A 175 12.92 10.42 -24.27
C ARG A 175 14.25 9.76 -24.63
N MET A 176 14.78 10.08 -25.81
CA MET A 176 16.13 9.75 -26.28
C MET A 176 16.83 11.03 -26.75
N SER A 177 18.16 11.00 -26.88
CA SER A 177 18.95 12.16 -27.35
C SER A 177 18.48 12.74 -28.69
N GLY A 178 17.89 11.90 -29.57
CA GLY A 178 17.34 12.33 -30.87
C GLY A 178 15.83 12.51 -30.89
N SER A 179 15.13 12.30 -29.77
CA SER A 179 13.68 12.44 -29.73
C SER A 179 13.27 13.92 -29.82
N PRO A 180 12.10 14.22 -30.41
CA PRO A 180 11.53 15.56 -30.36
C PRO A 180 11.39 16.07 -28.92
N THR A 181 11.48 17.38 -28.74
CA THR A 181 11.11 18.04 -27.47
C THR A 181 9.65 17.75 -27.15
N GLY A 182 9.34 17.46 -25.89
CA GLY A 182 8.00 17.07 -25.43
C GLY A 182 7.69 15.57 -25.65
N SER A 183 8.70 14.71 -25.79
CA SER A 183 8.51 13.27 -26.01
C SER A 183 8.42 12.43 -24.72
N GLY A 184 8.41 13.10 -23.57
CA GLY A 184 8.34 12.49 -22.25
C GLY A 184 9.65 11.87 -21.77
N ILE A 185 9.54 11.10 -20.69
CA ILE A 185 10.64 10.44 -19.99
C ILE A 185 10.23 9.02 -19.62
N ALA A 186 11.19 8.19 -19.19
CA ALA A 186 10.92 6.84 -18.70
C ALA A 186 11.75 6.50 -17.46
N ASN A 187 11.41 5.41 -16.79
CA ASN A 187 12.17 4.82 -15.69
C ASN A 187 12.48 5.82 -14.56
N PHE A 188 11.55 6.74 -14.27
CA PHE A 188 11.74 7.69 -13.19
C PHE A 188 11.75 6.97 -11.84
N LYS A 189 12.79 7.24 -11.05
CA LYS A 189 12.99 6.78 -9.68
C LYS A 189 13.32 7.95 -8.80
N LEU A 190 12.84 7.89 -7.57
CA LEU A 190 13.19 8.84 -6.52
C LEU A 190 13.44 8.07 -5.24
N THR A 191 14.71 7.76 -5.01
CA THR A 191 15.16 6.90 -3.92
C THR A 191 15.22 7.70 -2.62
N ARG A 192 14.63 7.16 -1.55
CA ARG A 192 14.61 7.78 -0.21
C ARG A 192 16.01 8.08 0.33
N PRO A 193 16.12 9.06 1.25
CA PRO A 193 17.31 9.26 2.07
C PRO A 193 17.74 7.95 2.74
N SER A 194 19.05 7.81 2.97
CA SER A 194 19.68 6.63 3.59
C SER A 194 19.71 5.34 2.75
N TYR A 195 19.19 5.37 1.52
CA TYR A 195 19.36 4.29 0.53
C TYR A 195 20.30 4.73 -0.59
N ALA A 196 21.07 3.78 -1.14
CA ALA A 196 21.91 4.06 -2.29
C ALA A 196 21.06 4.49 -3.50
N ALA A 197 21.55 5.42 -4.32
CA ALA A 197 20.81 5.92 -5.49
C ALA A 197 20.42 4.82 -6.49
N ASN A 198 21.25 3.77 -6.58
CA ASN A 198 21.03 2.57 -7.40
C ASN A 198 20.52 1.38 -6.59
N SER A 199 19.93 1.62 -5.41
CA SER A 199 19.40 0.57 -4.55
C SER A 199 18.41 -0.30 -5.32
N THR A 200 18.56 -1.61 -5.19
CA THR A 200 17.61 -2.61 -5.69
C THR A 200 16.63 -3.04 -4.61
N GLN A 201 16.77 -2.53 -3.39
CA GLN A 201 15.88 -2.85 -2.29
C GLN A 201 14.49 -2.28 -2.58
N VAL A 202 13.47 -3.15 -2.50
CA VAL A 202 12.09 -2.77 -2.85
C VAL A 202 11.45 -2.01 -1.69
N PHE A 203 11.56 -2.57 -0.49
CA PHE A 203 10.88 -2.07 0.70
C PHE A 203 11.84 -1.43 1.69
N THR A 204 11.39 -0.43 2.43
CA THR A 204 12.19 0.22 3.46
C THR A 204 12.54 -0.75 4.60
N ASN A 205 13.67 -0.49 5.27
CA ASN A 205 14.10 -1.22 6.45
C ASN A 205 13.04 -1.12 7.56
N GLU A 206 12.43 0.04 7.73
CA GLU A 206 11.38 0.29 8.73
C GLU A 206 10.17 -0.61 8.49
N PHE A 207 9.74 -0.75 7.23
CA PHE A 207 8.64 -1.65 6.88
C PHE A 207 9.01 -3.12 7.10
N LEU A 208 10.19 -3.55 6.63
CA LEU A 208 10.66 -4.92 6.82
C LEU A 208 10.81 -5.28 8.31
N ASN A 209 11.33 -4.35 9.12
CA ASN A 209 11.46 -4.50 10.57
C ASN A 209 10.09 -4.58 11.25
N THR A 210 9.10 -3.80 10.79
CA THR A 210 7.73 -3.85 11.31
C THR A 210 7.09 -5.20 11.03
N LEU A 211 7.23 -5.71 9.80
CA LEU A 211 6.67 -7.02 9.43
C LEU A 211 7.33 -8.18 10.18
N THR A 212 8.64 -8.13 10.37
CA THR A 212 9.41 -9.21 11.02
C THR A 212 9.29 -9.19 12.54
N SER A 213 9.14 -8.01 13.16
CA SER A 213 9.02 -7.89 14.63
C SER A 213 7.65 -8.30 15.18
N ALA A 214 6.60 -8.21 14.38
CA ALA A 214 5.24 -8.50 14.83
C ALA A 214 4.81 -9.97 14.66
N ASP A 215 5.65 -10.81 14.02
CA ASP A 215 5.40 -12.23 13.74
C ASP A 215 3.99 -12.47 13.15
N PHE A 216 3.67 -11.70 12.10
CA PHE A 216 2.39 -11.85 11.42
C PHE A 216 2.33 -13.19 10.69
N SER A 217 1.32 -14.01 11.00
CA SER A 217 1.10 -15.27 10.27
C SER A 217 0.64 -15.04 8.83
N THR A 218 0.19 -13.83 8.48
CA THR A 218 -0.33 -13.47 7.16
C THR A 218 -0.24 -11.96 6.92
N ILE A 219 0.17 -11.56 5.72
CA ILE A 219 0.16 -10.16 5.24
C ILE A 219 -0.89 -10.04 4.13
N ARG A 220 -1.75 -9.01 4.19
CA ARG A 220 -2.76 -8.75 3.15
C ARG A 220 -2.46 -7.43 2.44
N PHE A 221 -2.54 -7.45 1.11
CA PHE A 221 -2.22 -6.31 0.24
C PHE A 221 -3.48 -5.62 -0.30
N MET A 222 -4.49 -5.39 0.55
CA MET A 222 -5.82 -5.03 0.07
C MET A 222 -5.88 -3.68 -0.65
N GLY A 223 -5.12 -2.67 -0.19
CA GLY A 223 -4.98 -1.39 -0.89
C GLY A 223 -4.28 -1.55 -2.25
N VAL A 224 -3.17 -2.30 -2.28
CA VAL A 224 -2.38 -2.54 -3.51
C VAL A 224 -3.18 -3.32 -4.56
N THR A 225 -3.93 -4.34 -4.16
CA THR A 225 -4.79 -5.12 -5.08
C THR A 225 -6.12 -4.45 -5.37
N ASN A 226 -6.37 -3.26 -4.80
CA ASN A 226 -7.63 -2.55 -4.90
C ASN A 226 -8.84 -3.44 -4.51
N THR A 227 -8.63 -4.43 -3.64
CA THR A 227 -9.66 -5.43 -3.29
C THR A 227 -10.70 -4.86 -2.36
N ASN A 228 -10.41 -3.75 -1.67
CA ASN A 228 -11.43 -2.99 -0.93
C ASN A 228 -12.46 -2.32 -1.88
N ASN A 229 -12.08 -2.05 -3.12
CA ASN A 229 -12.97 -1.46 -4.13
C ASN A 229 -13.59 -2.51 -5.05
N ASN A 230 -13.56 -3.81 -4.68
CA ASN A 230 -14.19 -4.86 -5.48
C ASN A 230 -15.71 -4.95 -5.29
N VAL A 231 -16.30 -4.13 -4.41
CA VAL A 231 -17.75 -3.87 -4.29
C VAL A 231 -17.99 -2.41 -3.87
N GLU A 232 -18.41 -1.61 -4.84
CA GLU A 232 -19.42 -0.54 -4.75
C GLU A 232 -19.55 0.30 -3.46
N TRP A 233 -19.09 1.55 -3.52
CA TRP A 233 -19.75 2.66 -2.83
C TRP A 233 -20.37 3.59 -3.88
N GLY A 234 -21.69 3.50 -4.08
CA GLY A 234 -22.44 4.33 -5.01
C GLY A 234 -23.92 3.93 -5.11
N PRO A 235 -24.82 4.81 -5.55
CA PRO A 235 -26.26 4.52 -5.68
C PRO A 235 -26.59 3.45 -6.74
N SER A 236 -25.61 3.07 -7.58
CA SER A 236 -25.68 1.95 -8.52
C SER A 236 -25.22 0.62 -7.92
N SER A 237 -25.11 0.52 -6.58
CA SER A 237 -24.51 -0.60 -5.82
C SER A 237 -25.28 -1.94 -5.85
N THR A 238 -25.60 -2.44 -7.04
CA THR A 238 -26.55 -3.53 -7.24
C THR A 238 -25.91 -4.92 -7.32
N LEU A 239 -24.58 -5.03 -7.21
CA LEU A 239 -23.94 -6.34 -7.11
C LEU A 239 -23.82 -6.74 -5.65
N LEU A 240 -24.95 -7.15 -5.06
CA LEU A 240 -24.98 -7.96 -3.84
C LEU A 240 -24.04 -9.16 -4.02
N GLN A 241 -22.82 -9.06 -3.48
CA GLN A 241 -21.92 -10.19 -3.43
C GLN A 241 -22.43 -11.17 -2.38
N SER A 242 -23.08 -12.23 -2.84
CA SER A 242 -23.50 -13.32 -1.96
C SER A 242 -22.29 -14.18 -1.55
N TRP A 243 -22.42 -14.91 -0.45
CA TRP A 243 -21.38 -15.86 0.02
C TRP A 243 -20.97 -16.89 -1.04
N ASN A 244 -21.79 -17.13 -2.05
CA ASN A 244 -21.49 -18.03 -3.16
C ASN A 244 -20.52 -17.41 -4.20
N ASN A 245 -20.37 -16.08 -4.22
CA ASN A 245 -19.48 -15.38 -5.15
C ASN A 245 -18.01 -15.41 -4.71
N ARG A 246 -17.72 -15.89 -3.49
CA ARG A 246 -16.34 -16.04 -3.01
C ARG A 246 -15.61 -17.13 -3.79
N LYS A 247 -14.32 -16.93 -4.07
CA LYS A 247 -13.47 -18.01 -4.57
C LYS A 247 -13.36 -19.12 -3.52
N LYS A 248 -13.61 -20.36 -3.93
CA LYS A 248 -13.41 -21.54 -3.08
C LYS A 248 -11.94 -21.99 -3.16
N PRO A 249 -11.37 -22.55 -2.08
CA PRO A 249 -9.94 -22.88 -1.97
C PRO A 249 -9.27 -23.63 -3.14
N PRO A 250 -9.94 -24.49 -3.95
CA PRO A 250 -9.22 -25.22 -4.99
C PRO A 250 -8.97 -24.44 -6.29
N THR A 251 -9.54 -23.25 -6.50
CA THR A 251 -9.45 -22.55 -7.81
C THR A 251 -8.23 -21.63 -7.98
N LEU A 252 -7.19 -21.82 -7.17
CA LEU A 252 -5.97 -20.98 -7.21
C LEU A 252 -5.07 -21.18 -8.44
N LEU A 253 -5.39 -22.08 -9.38
CA LEU A 253 -4.55 -22.34 -10.54
C LEU A 253 -5.31 -22.20 -11.87
N LYS A 254 -5.66 -20.95 -12.22
CA LYS A 254 -5.65 -20.37 -13.58
C LYS A 254 -6.51 -19.12 -13.58
N ARG A 255 -5.89 -17.96 -13.77
CA ARG A 255 -6.60 -16.80 -14.29
C ARG A 255 -6.29 -16.71 -15.78
N ILE A 256 -7.21 -17.16 -16.62
CA ILE A 256 -7.26 -16.69 -18.00
C ILE A 256 -7.85 -15.29 -17.91
N LEU A 257 -7.07 -14.27 -18.27
CA LEU A 257 -7.58 -12.91 -18.42
C LEU A 257 -8.31 -12.85 -19.77
N ASP A 258 -9.64 -12.83 -19.75
CA ASP A 258 -10.44 -12.51 -20.93
C ASP A 258 -10.46 -10.98 -21.13
N PRO A 259 -9.92 -10.44 -22.23
CA PRO A 259 -9.88 -9.01 -22.50
C PRO A 259 -11.25 -8.36 -22.69
N SER A 260 -12.32 -9.14 -22.92
CA SER A 260 -13.65 -8.64 -23.26
C SER A 260 -14.42 -7.95 -22.13
N THR A 261 -13.90 -7.99 -20.89
CA THR A 261 -14.57 -7.39 -19.71
C THR A 261 -14.10 -5.98 -19.34
N ARG A 262 -13.11 -5.40 -20.06
CA ARG A 262 -12.82 -3.96 -19.91
C ARG A 262 -13.88 -3.15 -20.64
N LYS A 263 -14.94 -2.75 -19.91
CA LYS A 263 -15.77 -1.63 -20.37
C LYS A 263 -14.97 -0.33 -20.23
N THR A 264 -14.90 0.38 -21.35
CA THR A 264 -14.31 1.70 -21.55
C THR A 264 -14.85 2.71 -20.55
N ALA A 265 -13.95 3.38 -19.82
CA ALA A 265 -14.31 4.45 -18.91
C ALA A 265 -14.52 5.77 -19.67
N GLY A 266 -15.68 6.39 -19.41
CA GLY A 266 -15.97 7.80 -19.67
C GLY A 266 -17.39 8.01 -20.23
N PRO A 267 -17.97 9.24 -20.17
CA PRO A 267 -17.75 10.36 -19.24
C PRO A 267 -19.10 10.89 -18.64
N GLY A 268 -19.08 11.74 -17.60
CA GLY A 268 -20.25 12.57 -17.27
C GLY A 268 -20.42 13.04 -15.82
N ASN A 269 -20.05 14.31 -15.60
CA ASN A 269 -20.75 15.38 -14.86
C ASN A 269 -21.52 15.06 -13.55
N MET A 270 -21.00 15.52 -12.42
CA MET A 270 -21.23 16.85 -11.82
C MET A 270 -20.21 17.10 -10.70
#